data_AF-A2YAL8-F1
#
_entry.id   AF-A2YAL8-F1
#
_cell.length_a   1.000
_cell.length_b   1.000
_cell.length_c   1.000
_cell.angle_alpha   90.00
_cell.angle_beta   90.00
_cell.angle_gamma   90.00
#
_symmetry.space_group_name_H-M   'P 1'
#
loop_
_entity.id
_entity.type
_entity.pdbx_description
1 polymer ?
#
loop_
_entity_poly.entity_id
_entity_poly.type
_entity_poly.pdbx_seq_one_letter_code
_entity_poly.pdbx_strand_id
1 'polypeptide(L)'
;MENLLPDVITTGEPAATTRRRLKPKAVLVTSLTSWYYEKLKGMYWERATATGEAVGVHQPSHEEYQRFGSGSHDAKACAEIYLLSLSDALVTSGWSTFGYVAQGLAGLTPRVMYKPANESSAVPDPPCRRDVSMEPCFLTPPYNNCRMKRSAHSGKVVAHVKNCHDVPWGLKLVRRVE
;
A
#
# COMPACT_ATOMS: atom_id res chain seq x y z
N MET A 1 -16.10 -2.35 0.59
CA MET A 1 -15.41 -1.28 1.35
C MET A 1 -14.43 -1.95 2.30
N GLU A 2 -13.19 -1.44 2.39
CA GLU A 2 -12.09 -2.15 3.06
C GLU A 2 -11.94 -1.84 4.55
N ASN A 3 -12.80 -0.98 5.11
CA ASN A 3 -12.99 -0.67 6.55
C ASN A 3 -11.70 -0.46 7.37
N LEU A 4 -10.59 -0.06 6.72
CA LEU A 4 -9.31 0.20 7.39
C LEU A 4 -9.41 1.44 8.28
N LEU A 5 -9.98 2.52 7.73
CA LEU A 5 -10.23 3.77 8.45
C LEU A 5 -11.73 4.07 8.46
N PRO A 6 -12.24 4.70 9.54
CA PRO A 6 -13.64 5.06 9.63
C PRO A 6 -13.97 6.25 8.72
N ASP A 7 -15.19 6.28 8.19
CA ASP A 7 -15.70 7.45 7.49
C ASP A 7 -15.81 8.64 8.44
N VAL A 8 -15.73 9.85 7.90
CA VAL A 8 -15.94 11.11 8.63
C VAL A 8 -17.37 11.60 8.43
N ILE A 9 -17.96 12.15 9.49
CA ILE A 9 -19.34 12.65 9.46
C ILE A 9 -19.44 13.85 8.51
N THR A 10 -20.42 13.80 7.63
CA THR A 10 -20.79 14.94 6.77
C THR A 10 -21.92 15.74 7.43
N THR A 11 -22.02 17.03 7.10
CA THR A 11 -23.00 17.95 7.69
C THR A 11 -24.42 17.40 7.54
N GLY A 12 -25.05 17.04 8.67
CA GLY A 12 -26.43 16.54 8.73
C GLY A 12 -26.58 15.15 9.38
N GLU A 13 -25.50 14.39 9.56
CA GLU A 13 -25.57 13.06 10.19
C GLU A 13 -25.20 13.09 11.68
N PRO A 14 -25.98 12.44 12.56
CA PRO A 14 -25.65 12.37 13.97
C PRO A 14 -24.46 11.43 14.21
N ALA A 15 -23.50 11.87 15.03
CA ALA A 15 -22.42 11.01 15.50
C ALA A 15 -22.98 9.81 16.28
N ALA A 16 -22.52 8.60 15.96
CA ALA A 16 -22.89 7.42 16.70
C ALA A 16 -22.36 7.53 18.16
N THR A 17 -23.26 7.76 19.11
CA THR A 17 -22.94 7.78 20.54
C THR A 17 -22.79 6.36 21.08
N THR A 18 -21.71 5.67 20.70
CA THR A 18 -21.43 4.36 21.28
C THR A 18 -20.70 4.53 22.62
N ARG A 19 -21.32 4.02 23.70
CA ARG A 19 -20.74 3.99 25.07
C ARG A 19 -19.56 3.01 25.23
N ARG A 20 -19.06 2.43 24.14
CA ARG A 20 -17.98 1.44 24.17
C ARG A 20 -16.65 2.17 24.04
N ARG A 21 -15.64 1.83 24.86
CA ARG A 21 -14.27 2.32 24.64
C ARG A 21 -13.80 1.85 23.27
N LEU A 22 -13.78 2.76 22.31
CA LEU A 22 -13.27 2.52 20.97
C LEU A 22 -11.76 2.59 20.98
N LYS A 23 -11.10 1.66 20.28
CA LYS A 23 -9.64 1.65 20.19
C LYS A 23 -9.21 2.78 19.23
N PRO A 24 -8.28 3.65 19.63
CA PRO A 24 -7.74 4.64 18.71
C PRO A 24 -6.97 3.93 17.58
N LYS A 25 -6.93 4.56 16.39
CA LYS A 25 -6.14 4.11 15.25
C LYS A 25 -5.00 5.09 15.01
N ALA A 26 -3.81 4.57 14.77
CA ALA A 26 -2.67 5.34 14.30
C ALA A 26 -2.43 5.03 12.81
N VAL A 27 -2.31 6.08 11.99
CA VAL A 27 -2.07 5.99 10.56
C VAL A 27 -0.66 6.51 10.30
N LEU A 28 0.23 5.62 9.86
CA LEU A 28 1.56 5.98 9.42
C LEU A 28 1.55 6.21 7.91
N VAL A 29 1.97 7.40 7.48
CA VAL A 29 2.11 7.80 6.08
C VAL A 29 3.58 8.00 5.77
N THR A 30 4.09 7.28 4.76
CA THR A 30 5.45 7.45 4.24
C THR A 30 5.38 7.91 2.81
N SER A 31 5.90 9.10 2.52
CA SER A 31 5.83 9.73 1.21
C SER A 31 6.95 10.75 1.10
N LEU A 32 7.49 10.95 -0.11
CA LEU A 32 8.44 12.03 -0.36
C LEU A 32 7.80 13.41 -0.10
N THR A 33 6.53 13.58 -0.44
CA THR A 33 5.77 14.81 -0.18
C THR A 33 4.92 14.69 1.09
N SER A 34 4.74 15.80 1.80
CA SER A 34 3.85 15.91 2.97
C SER A 34 2.36 16.02 2.63
N TRP A 35 2.02 16.26 1.37
CA TRP A 35 0.64 16.57 0.96
C TRP A 35 -0.40 15.54 1.40
N TYR A 36 -0.11 14.23 1.24
CA TYR A 36 -1.04 13.16 1.60
C TYR A 36 -1.30 13.10 3.10
N TYR A 37 -0.24 13.28 3.91
CA TYR A 37 -0.35 13.37 5.35
C TYR A 37 -1.19 14.56 5.78
N GLU A 38 -0.92 15.75 5.25
CA GLU A 38 -1.67 16.96 5.61
C GLU A 38 -3.16 16.83 5.25
N LYS A 39 -3.47 16.24 4.09
CA LYS A 39 -4.86 15.97 3.69
C LYS A 39 -5.57 14.98 4.62
N LEU A 40 -4.94 13.86 4.96
CA LEU A 40 -5.54 12.87 5.86
C LEU A 40 -5.67 13.42 7.29
N LYS A 41 -4.63 14.09 7.78
CA LYS A 41 -4.63 14.72 9.11
C LYS A 41 -5.72 15.78 9.21
N GLY A 42 -5.81 16.69 8.24
CA GLY A 42 -6.85 17.72 8.22
C GLY A 42 -8.26 17.13 8.26
N MET A 43 -8.51 16.07 7.48
CA MET A 43 -9.80 15.37 7.44
C MET A 43 -10.25 14.86 8.82
N TYR A 44 -9.35 14.17 9.55
CA TYR A 44 -9.66 13.62 10.88
C TYR A 44 -9.53 14.64 12.02
N TRP A 45 -8.84 15.75 11.79
CA TRP A 45 -8.75 16.85 12.75
C TRP A 45 -10.01 17.71 12.74
N GLU A 46 -10.55 17.99 11.56
CA GLU A 46 -11.70 18.89 11.37
C GLU A 46 -13.04 18.20 11.57
N ARG A 47 -13.11 16.87 11.46
CA ARG A 47 -14.36 16.11 11.46
C ARG A 47 -14.31 14.92 12.40
N ALA A 48 -15.40 14.72 13.14
CA ALA A 48 -15.59 13.51 13.93
C ALA A 48 -15.78 12.30 13.01
N THR A 49 -15.26 11.15 13.45
CA THR A 49 -15.47 9.87 12.75
C THR A 49 -16.88 9.36 12.99
N ALA A 50 -17.49 8.73 11.98
CA ALA A 50 -18.82 8.15 12.07
C ALA A 50 -18.89 7.03 13.13
N THR A 51 -17.76 6.35 13.37
CA THR A 51 -17.65 5.31 14.40
C THR A 51 -17.41 5.87 15.80
N GLY A 52 -16.93 7.12 15.94
CA GLY A 52 -16.44 7.70 17.19
C GLY A 52 -14.99 7.31 17.57
N GLU A 53 -14.30 6.54 16.73
CA GLU A 53 -12.89 6.18 16.92
C GLU A 53 -11.99 7.41 16.73
N ALA A 54 -11.01 7.60 17.64
CA ALA A 54 -9.97 8.60 17.44
C ALA A 54 -8.94 8.11 16.41
N VAL A 55 -8.55 8.98 15.48
CA VAL A 55 -7.57 8.67 14.43
C VAL A 55 -6.41 9.67 14.51
N GLY A 56 -5.22 9.17 14.79
CA GLY A 56 -3.97 9.93 14.70
C GLY A 56 -3.27 9.65 13.38
N VAL A 57 -2.79 10.69 12.68
CA VAL A 57 -2.04 10.54 11.43
C VAL A 57 -0.61 11.05 11.65
N HIS A 58 0.38 10.31 11.18
CA HIS A 58 1.80 10.55 11.42
C HIS A 58 2.61 10.36 10.14
N GLN A 59 3.57 11.24 9.88
CA GLN A 59 4.55 11.09 8.82
C GLN A 59 5.96 11.35 9.39
N PRO A 60 6.89 10.38 9.32
CA PRO A 60 8.22 10.53 9.90
C PRO A 60 9.09 11.54 9.15
N SER A 61 9.06 11.51 7.81
CA SER A 61 9.81 12.45 6.97
C SER A 61 9.07 12.77 5.66
N HIS A 62 9.54 13.81 5.00
CA HIS A 62 9.11 14.22 3.66
C HIS A 62 10.35 14.73 2.91
N GLU A 63 11.18 13.80 2.42
CA GLU A 63 12.49 14.13 1.82
C GLU A 63 12.39 14.86 0.46
N GLU A 64 11.17 15.02 -0.08
CA GLU A 64 10.80 15.64 -1.37
C GLU A 64 11.35 14.90 -2.61
N TYR A 65 12.63 14.55 -2.59
CA TYR A 65 13.34 13.89 -3.69
C TYR A 65 14.16 12.72 -3.19
N GLN A 66 14.26 11.69 -4.02
CA GLN A 66 15.11 10.54 -3.75
C GLN A 66 16.60 10.90 -3.90
N ARG A 67 17.40 10.65 -2.86
CA ARG A 67 18.85 10.91 -2.86
C ARG A 67 19.66 9.63 -2.64
N PHE A 68 20.07 9.01 -3.74
CA PHE A 68 20.87 7.77 -3.69
C PHE A 68 22.27 8.00 -3.12
N GLY A 69 22.76 7.06 -2.32
CA GLY A 69 24.13 7.05 -1.78
C GLY A 69 24.35 8.04 -0.63
N SER A 70 23.27 8.69 -0.17
CA SER A 70 23.31 9.52 1.03
C SER A 70 22.94 8.66 2.24
N GLY A 71 23.94 8.32 3.05
CA GLY A 71 23.73 7.41 4.19
C GLY A 71 22.62 7.85 5.16
N SER A 72 22.44 9.14 5.40
CA SER A 72 21.36 9.65 6.26
C SER A 72 19.99 9.54 5.60
N HIS A 73 19.87 9.84 4.30
CA HIS A 73 18.62 9.70 3.55
C HIS A 73 18.22 8.22 3.43
N ASP A 74 19.18 7.36 3.09
CA ASP A 74 18.95 5.91 2.96
C ASP A 74 18.62 5.28 4.33
N ALA A 75 19.21 5.77 5.43
CA ALA A 75 18.86 5.33 6.78
C ALA A 75 17.42 5.72 7.16
N LYS A 76 16.95 6.93 6.81
CA LYS A 76 15.54 7.32 7.02
C LYS A 76 14.59 6.46 6.20
N ALA A 77 14.90 6.23 4.93
CA ALA A 77 14.10 5.36 4.07
C ALA A 77 14.01 3.93 4.64
N CYS A 78 15.13 3.39 5.13
CA CYS A 78 15.16 2.10 5.81
C CYS A 78 14.29 2.11 7.09
N ALA A 79 14.43 3.14 7.93
CA ALA A 79 13.63 3.28 9.14
C ALA A 79 12.12 3.33 8.84
N GLU A 80 11.72 4.06 7.80
CA GLU A 80 10.32 4.13 7.36
C GLU A 80 9.79 2.79 6.84
N ILE A 81 10.57 2.04 6.06
CA ILE A 81 10.22 0.67 5.63
C ILE A 81 9.94 -0.23 6.85
N TYR A 82 10.81 -0.16 7.87
CA TYR A 82 10.63 -0.93 9.10
C TYR A 82 9.42 -0.43 9.92
N LEU A 83 9.19 0.88 10.02
CA LEU A 83 8.01 1.40 10.72
C LEU A 83 6.72 0.94 10.05
N LEU A 84 6.66 0.93 8.71
CA LEU A 84 5.53 0.36 7.97
C LEU A 84 5.34 -1.13 8.28
N SER A 85 6.43 -1.90 8.38
CA SER A 85 6.33 -3.35 8.60
C SER A 85 5.80 -3.74 9.99
N LEU A 86 5.78 -2.79 10.93
CA LEU A 86 5.19 -2.95 12.27
C LEU A 86 3.69 -2.64 12.32
N SER A 87 3.07 -2.26 11.20
CA SER A 87 1.63 -1.92 11.15
C SER A 87 0.75 -3.18 11.13
N ASP A 88 -0.45 -3.11 11.73
CA ASP A 88 -1.43 -4.22 11.70
C ASP A 88 -2.02 -4.47 10.29
N ALA A 89 -2.06 -3.43 9.47
CA ALA A 89 -2.54 -3.46 8.09
C ALA A 89 -1.71 -2.50 7.24
N LEU A 90 -1.53 -2.85 5.96
CA LEU A 90 -0.68 -2.07 5.05
C LEU A 90 -1.41 -1.74 3.75
N VAL A 91 -1.30 -0.48 3.33
CA VAL A 91 -1.66 -0.01 2.00
C VAL A 91 -0.38 0.37 1.27
N THR A 92 -0.14 -0.19 0.09
CA THR A 92 1.06 0.06 -0.72
C THR A 92 0.69 0.71 -2.05
N SER A 93 1.66 1.42 -2.64
CA SER A 93 1.53 1.99 -3.98
C SER A 93 2.05 1.00 -5.01
N GLY A 94 1.32 0.83 -6.11
CA GLY A 94 1.71 -0.05 -7.21
C GLY A 94 3.08 0.33 -7.78
N TRP A 95 3.86 -0.68 -8.16
CA TRP A 95 5.25 -0.60 -8.65
C TRP A 95 6.28 -0.19 -7.59
N SER A 96 5.87 0.13 -6.36
CA SER A 96 6.80 0.58 -5.33
C SER A 96 7.53 -0.60 -4.67
N THR A 97 8.82 -0.75 -4.98
CA THR A 97 9.67 -1.72 -4.29
C THR A 97 9.85 -1.40 -2.80
N PHE A 98 9.75 -0.13 -2.40
CA PHE A 98 9.72 0.29 -1.00
C PHE A 98 8.57 -0.40 -0.25
N GLY A 99 7.37 -0.42 -0.84
CA GLY A 99 6.21 -1.13 -0.31
C GLY A 99 6.38 -2.64 -0.29
N TYR A 100 7.01 -3.22 -1.32
CA TYR A 100 7.29 -4.65 -1.38
C TYR A 100 8.22 -5.13 -0.25
N VAL A 101 9.22 -4.32 0.13
CA VAL A 101 10.08 -4.66 1.27
C VAL A 101 9.28 -4.58 2.57
N ALA A 102 8.54 -3.50 2.78
CA ALA A 102 7.73 -3.32 4.01
C ALA A 102 6.72 -4.46 4.22
N GLN A 103 5.95 -4.81 3.18
CA GLN A 103 4.95 -5.88 3.27
C GLN A 103 5.58 -7.26 3.51
N GLY A 104 6.76 -7.51 2.93
CA GLY A 104 7.50 -8.77 3.10
C GLY A 104 8.03 -8.92 4.53
N LEU A 105 8.60 -7.85 5.08
CA LEU A 105 9.04 -7.80 6.48
C LEU A 105 7.86 -7.95 7.46
N ALA A 106 6.70 -7.38 7.12
CA ALA A 106 5.49 -7.48 7.94
C ALA A 106 4.85 -8.88 7.90
N GLY A 107 5.14 -9.67 6.87
CA GLY A 107 4.38 -10.89 6.58
C GLY A 107 2.92 -10.61 6.20
N LEU A 108 2.62 -9.43 5.64
CA LEU A 108 1.26 -8.98 5.35
C LEU A 108 0.97 -8.96 3.85
N THR A 109 -0.23 -9.40 3.48
CA THR A 109 -0.74 -9.18 2.12
C THR A 109 -1.42 -7.80 2.08
N PRO A 110 -0.84 -6.80 1.38
CA PRO A 110 -1.30 -5.43 1.46
C PRO A 110 -2.57 -5.18 0.64
N ARG A 111 -3.12 -3.98 0.79
CA ARG A 111 -4.00 -3.36 -0.22
C ARG A 111 -3.15 -2.52 -1.16
N VAL A 112 -3.21 -2.78 -2.46
CA VAL A 112 -2.39 -2.07 -3.44
C VAL A 112 -3.23 -1.01 -4.14
N MET A 113 -2.81 0.24 -4.03
CA MET A 113 -3.31 1.35 -4.85
C MET A 113 -2.65 1.28 -6.22
N TYR A 114 -3.44 1.27 -7.30
CA TYR A 114 -2.89 1.19 -8.65
C TYR A 114 -2.17 2.47 -9.02
N LYS A 115 -1.02 2.33 -9.70
CA LYS A 115 -0.33 3.47 -10.30
C LYS A 115 -1.23 4.07 -11.39
N PRO A 116 -1.59 5.37 -11.31
CA PRO A 116 -2.34 6.02 -12.38
C PRO A 116 -1.49 6.10 -13.66
N ALA A 117 -2.13 6.05 -14.83
CA ALA A 117 -1.41 6.15 -16.09
C ALA A 117 -0.81 7.55 -16.30
N ASN A 118 -1.48 8.59 -15.81
CA ASN A 118 -1.06 9.99 -15.81
C ASN A 118 -1.79 10.77 -14.68
N GLU A 119 -1.40 12.02 -14.44
CA GLU A 119 -1.99 12.87 -13.38
C GLU A 119 -3.49 13.14 -13.57
N SER A 120 -3.95 13.16 -14.84
CA SER A 120 -5.37 13.36 -15.18
C SER A 120 -6.19 12.06 -15.17
N SER A 121 -5.58 10.92 -14.83
CA SER A 121 -6.27 9.64 -14.81
C SER A 121 -7.32 9.63 -13.72
N ALA A 122 -8.54 9.18 -14.06
CA ALA A 122 -9.57 8.95 -13.06
C ALA A 122 -9.07 7.94 -12.01
N VAL A 123 -9.45 8.18 -10.75
CA VAL A 123 -9.18 7.23 -9.67
C VAL A 123 -9.87 5.90 -10.02
N PRO A 124 -9.15 4.76 -10.00
CA PRO A 124 -9.74 3.46 -10.30
C PRO A 124 -10.91 3.12 -9.36
N ASP A 125 -11.86 2.34 -9.85
CA ASP A 125 -12.93 1.75 -9.03
C ASP A 125 -12.83 0.21 -9.04
N PRO A 126 -12.54 -0.44 -7.91
CA PRO A 126 -12.17 0.15 -6.62
C PRO A 126 -10.78 0.81 -6.63
N PRO A 127 -10.52 1.80 -5.74
CA PRO A 127 -9.26 2.57 -5.71
C PRO A 127 -8.04 1.74 -5.31
N CYS A 128 -8.27 0.66 -4.56
CA CYS A 128 -7.26 -0.33 -4.23
C CYS A 128 -7.88 -1.73 -4.17
N ARG A 129 -7.03 -2.77 -4.24
CA ARG A 129 -7.47 -4.17 -4.08
C ARG A 129 -6.50 -4.93 -3.18
N ARG A 130 -6.96 -6.02 -2.57
CA ARG A 130 -6.04 -6.96 -1.90
C ARG A 130 -5.06 -7.51 -2.93
N ASP A 131 -3.79 -7.57 -2.55
CA ASP A 131 -2.83 -8.30 -3.36
C ASP A 131 -3.06 -9.83 -3.29
N VAL A 132 -2.46 -10.58 -4.20
CA VAL A 132 -2.54 -12.05 -4.25
C VAL A 132 -1.68 -12.74 -3.19
N SER A 133 -0.65 -12.05 -2.69
CA SER A 133 0.26 -12.52 -1.65
C SER A 133 1.12 -11.38 -1.12
N MET A 134 1.85 -11.62 -0.02
CA MET A 134 2.86 -10.71 0.53
C MET A 134 4.15 -10.63 -0.32
N GLU A 135 4.32 -11.50 -1.30
CA GLU A 135 5.56 -11.61 -2.08
C GLU A 135 5.81 -10.38 -2.96
N PRO A 136 7.07 -9.98 -3.17
CA PRO A 136 7.41 -8.87 -4.07
C PRO A 136 7.07 -9.22 -5.52
N CYS A 137 6.84 -8.18 -6.34
CA CYS A 137 6.69 -8.35 -7.78
C CYS A 137 8.06 -8.35 -8.47
N PHE A 138 8.36 -9.39 -9.24
CA PHE A 138 9.44 -9.38 -10.21
C PHE A 138 9.01 -8.56 -11.44
N LEU A 139 9.51 -7.32 -11.53
CA LEU A 139 9.06 -6.31 -12.51
C LEU A 139 9.44 -6.62 -13.97
N THR A 140 10.56 -7.31 -14.18
CA THR A 140 11.14 -7.58 -15.51
C THR A 140 11.43 -9.07 -15.70
N PRO A 141 10.40 -9.92 -15.63
CA PRO A 141 10.57 -11.36 -15.78
C PRO A 141 10.95 -11.72 -17.23
N PRO A 142 11.71 -12.80 -17.44
CA PRO A 142 12.00 -13.27 -18.78
C PRO A 142 10.71 -13.75 -19.47
N TYR A 143 10.60 -13.48 -20.78
CA TYR A 143 9.44 -13.82 -21.61
C TYR A 143 9.80 -14.88 -22.66
N ASN A 144 10.37 -16.00 -22.24
CA ASN A 144 10.84 -17.05 -23.15
C ASN A 144 10.56 -18.46 -22.63
N ASN A 145 10.37 -19.38 -23.57
CA ASN A 145 10.45 -20.81 -23.33
C ASN A 145 11.80 -21.32 -23.85
N CYS A 146 12.71 -21.65 -22.93
CA CYS A 146 14.07 -22.08 -23.28
C CYS A 146 14.09 -23.35 -24.16
N ARG A 147 13.19 -24.30 -23.90
CA ARG A 147 13.13 -25.59 -24.63
C ARG A 147 12.63 -25.42 -26.06
N MET A 148 11.61 -24.58 -26.25
CA MET A 148 11.03 -24.31 -27.57
C MET A 148 11.73 -23.15 -28.29
N LYS A 149 12.71 -22.48 -27.66
CA LYS A 149 13.44 -21.30 -28.18
C LYS A 149 12.51 -20.23 -28.76
N ARG A 150 11.38 -19.98 -28.10
CA ARG A 150 10.36 -19.00 -28.53
C ARG A 150 9.85 -18.17 -27.36
N SER A 151 9.27 -17.01 -27.67
CA SER A 151 8.63 -16.15 -26.66
C SER A 151 7.44 -16.86 -26.01
N ALA A 152 7.35 -16.81 -24.68
CA ALA A 152 6.25 -17.42 -23.93
C ALA A 152 6.04 -16.70 -22.59
N HIS A 153 4.77 -16.59 -22.18
CA HIS A 153 4.39 -15.93 -20.94
C HIS A 153 4.69 -16.81 -19.71
N SER A 154 5.65 -16.39 -18.90
CA SER A 154 6.16 -17.12 -17.74
C SER A 154 5.17 -17.24 -16.56
N GLY A 155 4.18 -16.35 -16.46
CA GLY A 155 3.22 -16.30 -15.35
C GLY A 155 2.07 -17.32 -15.36
N LYS A 156 2.11 -18.32 -16.25
CA LYS A 156 1.10 -19.39 -16.31
C LYS A 156 1.71 -20.78 -16.43
N VAL A 157 3.01 -20.91 -16.15
CA VAL A 157 3.73 -22.18 -16.28
C VAL A 157 3.47 -23.09 -15.08
N VAL A 158 3.39 -22.53 -13.87
CA VAL A 158 3.14 -23.25 -12.62
C VAL A 158 2.13 -22.51 -11.74
N ALA A 159 1.34 -23.25 -10.96
CA ALA A 159 0.22 -22.68 -10.20
C ALA A 159 0.62 -21.65 -9.12
N HIS A 160 1.85 -21.75 -8.60
CA HIS A 160 2.39 -20.88 -7.56
C HIS A 160 3.09 -19.62 -8.10
N VAL A 161 3.05 -19.39 -9.42
CA VAL A 161 3.53 -18.16 -10.06
C VAL A 161 2.34 -17.54 -10.78
N LYS A 162 2.04 -16.29 -10.46
CA LYS A 162 0.99 -15.50 -11.11
C LYS A 162 1.51 -14.13 -11.51
N ASN A 163 0.79 -13.45 -12.39
CA ASN A 163 1.04 -12.04 -12.64
C ASN A 163 0.80 -11.20 -11.38
N CYS A 164 1.57 -10.13 -11.22
CA CYS A 164 1.32 -9.14 -10.18
C CYS A 164 0.02 -8.37 -10.47
N HIS A 165 -0.69 -7.94 -9.44
CA HIS A 165 -1.89 -7.14 -9.62
C HIS A 165 -1.58 -5.74 -10.17
N ASP A 166 -0.51 -5.12 -9.70
CA ASP A 166 -0.12 -3.75 -9.99
C ASP A 166 0.81 -3.59 -11.20
N VAL A 167 1.52 -4.66 -11.58
CA VAL A 167 2.37 -4.73 -12.76
C VAL A 167 1.90 -5.91 -13.62
N PRO A 168 1.05 -5.69 -14.63
CA PRO A 168 0.36 -6.78 -15.33
C PRO A 168 1.28 -7.81 -16.00
N TRP A 169 2.49 -7.41 -16.41
CA TRP A 169 3.50 -8.31 -16.99
C TRP A 169 4.49 -8.87 -15.95
N GLY A 170 4.53 -8.29 -14.75
CA GLY A 170 5.39 -8.74 -13.67
C GLY A 170 4.90 -10.06 -13.09
N LEU A 171 5.79 -10.79 -12.42
CA LEU A 171 5.46 -12.08 -11.79
C LEU A 171 5.63 -12.01 -10.28
N LYS A 172 4.76 -12.71 -9.55
CA LYS A 172 4.93 -12.93 -8.12
C LYS A 172 4.52 -14.33 -7.70
N LEU A 173 5.11 -14.76 -6.60
CA LEU A 173 4.80 -16.03 -5.96
C LEU A 173 3.47 -15.93 -5.22
N VAL A 174 2.68 -17.00 -5.26
CA VAL A 174 1.46 -17.15 -4.48
C VAL A 174 1.49 -18.46 -3.72
N ARG A 175 0.79 -18.51 -2.58
CA ARG A 175 0.72 -19.73 -1.78
C ARG A 175 0.19 -20.88 -2.63
N ARG A 176 0.83 -22.05 -2.54
CA ARG A 176 0.27 -23.30 -3.07
C ARG A 176 -1.01 -23.60 -2.28
N VAL A 177 -2.12 -23.68 -2.99
CA VAL A 177 -3.30 -24.37 -2.46
C VAL A 177 -3.04 -25.83 -2.77
N GLU A 178 -2.66 -26.60 -1.76
CA GLU A 178 -2.67 -28.07 -1.79
C GLU A 178 -4.07 -28.57 -1.51
#